data_AF-A0A443RZ67-F1
#
_entry.id   AF-A0A443RZ67-F1
#
_cell.length_a   1.000
_cell.length_b   1.000
_cell.length_c   1.000
_cell.angle_alpha   90.00
_cell.angle_beta   90.00
_cell.angle_gamma   90.00
#
_symmetry.space_group_name_H-M   'P 1'
#
loop_
_entity.id
_entity.type
_entity.pdbx_description
1 polymer ?
#
loop_
_entity_poly.entity_id
_entity_poly.type
_entity_poly.pdbx_seq_one_letter_code
_entity_poly.pdbx_strand_id
1 'polypeptide(L)'
;IEYQSRALCSQSKKESCVRFVVGTQSLKKENQIHLIEYLEECNTLSKLAFKHGDGEIWHLPSHGKHNSLIATCYSSQSLSHDSKIVNNCSLSSQCTLVKTQTNILGLD
;
A
#
# COMPACT_ATOMS: atom_id res chain seq x y z
N ILE A 1 3.34 -5.40 10.05
CA ILE A 1 3.76 -4.17 9.32
C ILE A 1 4.81 -3.50 10.19
N GLU A 2 5.95 -3.09 9.62
CA GLU A 2 7.13 -2.66 10.40
C GLU A 2 7.30 -1.14 10.50
N TYR A 3 6.62 -0.38 9.64
CA TYR A 3 6.66 1.08 9.62
C TYR A 3 5.31 1.65 10.06
N GLN A 4 5.32 2.93 10.47
CA GLN A 4 4.09 3.64 10.83
C GLN A 4 3.13 3.65 9.64
N SER A 5 1.96 3.04 9.81
CA SER A 5 0.88 3.05 8.83
C SER A 5 -0.10 4.20 9.10
N ARG A 6 -0.70 4.73 8.05
CA ARG A 6 -1.74 5.78 8.15
C ARG A 6 -2.97 5.48 7.30
N ALA A 7 -2.75 5.12 6.04
CA ALA A 7 -3.82 4.88 5.08
C ALA A 7 -4.15 3.39 5.01
N LEU A 8 -5.44 3.05 4.94
CA LEU A 8 -5.91 1.67 4.78
C LEU A 8 -7.17 1.66 3.92
N CYS A 9 -7.29 0.67 3.02
CA CYS A 9 -8.54 0.34 2.35
C CYS A 9 -8.74 -1.17 2.23
N SER A 10 -10.00 -1.60 2.34
CA SER A 10 -10.42 -2.96 2.02
C SER A 10 -10.68 -3.10 0.52
N GLN A 11 -10.30 -4.23 -0.07
CA GLN A 11 -10.67 -4.60 -1.43
C GLN A 11 -11.56 -5.85 -1.40
N SER A 12 -12.69 -5.79 -2.09
CA SER A 12 -13.58 -6.95 -2.24
C SER A 12 -13.01 -7.92 -3.27
N LYS A 13 -12.46 -9.05 -2.83
CA LYS A 13 -12.07 -10.16 -3.72
C LYS A 13 -13.23 -11.19 -3.79
N LYS A 14 -13.06 -12.25 -4.58
CA LYS A 14 -14.02 -13.38 -4.63
C LYS A 14 -14.25 -13.93 -3.21
N GLU A 15 -15.42 -14.53 -3.03
CA GLU A 15 -15.88 -15.15 -1.77
C GLU A 15 -14.75 -15.97 -1.11
N SER A 16 -14.63 -15.88 0.22
CA SER A 16 -13.59 -16.46 1.11
C SER A 16 -12.21 -15.79 1.16
N CYS A 17 -11.95 -14.69 0.43
CA CYS A 17 -10.70 -13.93 0.55
C CYS A 17 -10.91 -12.49 1.02
N VAL A 18 -10.31 -12.16 2.17
CA VAL A 18 -10.26 -10.80 2.72
C VAL A 18 -8.95 -10.14 2.32
N ARG A 19 -9.03 -8.93 1.75
CA ARG A 19 -7.86 -8.21 1.27
C ARG A 19 -7.83 -6.77 1.77
N PHE A 20 -6.68 -6.36 2.30
CA PHE A 20 -6.42 -4.99 2.73
C PHE A 20 -5.18 -4.44 2.02
N VAL A 21 -5.23 -3.14 1.71
CA VAL A 21 -4.09 -2.37 1.24
C VAL A 21 -3.76 -1.32 2.30
N VAL A 22 -2.50 -1.24 2.71
CA VAL A 22 -2.05 -0.35 3.80
C VAL A 22 -0.87 0.49 3.34
N GLY A 23 -0.91 1.79 3.61
CA GLY A 23 0.15 2.75 3.25
C GLY A 23 0.89 3.25 4.48
N THR A 24 2.21 3.36 4.36
CA THR A 24 3.05 3.92 5.41
C THR A 24 3.19 5.43 5.29
N GLN A 25 3.57 6.07 6.39
CA GLN A 25 3.85 7.49 6.48
C GLN A 25 5.24 7.72 7.09
N SER A 26 6.16 8.26 6.30
CA SER A 26 7.47 8.71 6.74
C SER A 26 8.05 9.78 5.82
N LEU A 27 8.51 10.89 6.39
CA LEU A 27 9.38 11.87 5.71
C LEU A 27 10.86 11.45 5.68
N LYS A 28 11.25 10.39 6.40
CA LYS A 28 12.65 9.99 6.60
C LYS A 28 13.04 8.69 5.93
N LYS A 29 12.06 7.82 5.64
CA LYS A 29 12.25 6.50 5.03
C LYS A 29 11.39 6.39 3.79
N GLU A 30 11.81 5.56 2.83
CA GLU A 30 10.99 5.23 1.67
C GLU A 30 9.67 4.59 2.15
N ASN A 31 8.54 5.13 1.68
CA ASN A 31 7.24 4.63 2.07
C ASN A 31 6.92 3.33 1.33
N GLN A 32 5.94 2.60 1.85
CA GLN A 32 5.54 1.32 1.34
C GLN A 32 4.02 1.21 1.28
N ILE A 33 3.57 0.43 0.30
CA ILE A 33 2.21 -0.08 0.21
C ILE A 33 2.26 -1.58 0.53
N HIS A 34 1.51 -2.00 1.53
CA HIS A 34 1.37 -3.40 1.90
C HIS A 34 0.06 -3.95 1.37
N LEU A 35 0.11 -5.06 0.64
CA LEU A 35 -1.07 -5.86 0.30
C LEU A 35 -1.12 -7.05 1.26
N ILE A 36 -2.18 -7.12 2.04
CA ILE A 36 -2.42 -8.21 2.99
C ILE A 36 -3.63 -8.97 2.48
N GLU A 37 -3.46 -10.28 2.29
CA GLU A 37 -4.55 -11.16 1.92
C GLU A 37 -4.66 -12.29 2.91
N TYR A 38 -5.86 -12.48 3.43
CA TYR A 38 -6.23 -13.64 4.21
C TYR A 38 -7.18 -14.51 3.36
N LEU A 39 -6.79 -15.77 3.17
CA LEU A 39 -7.60 -16.78 2.51
C LEU A 39 -8.17 -17.71 3.59
N GLU A 40 -9.48 -17.66 3.79
CA GLU A 40 -10.16 -18.37 4.88
C GLU A 40 -10.09 -19.90 4.68
N GLU A 41 -10.30 -20.38 3.45
CA GLU A 41 -10.31 -21.82 3.12
C GLU A 41 -9.03 -22.56 3.50
N CYS A 42 -7.88 -21.91 3.33
CA CYS A 42 -6.57 -22.49 3.61
C CYS A 42 -5.93 -21.92 4.87
N ASN A 43 -6.66 -21.09 5.63
CA ASN A 43 -6.13 -20.34 6.78
C ASN A 43 -4.77 -19.67 6.49
N THR A 44 -4.65 -19.06 5.30
CA THR A 44 -3.36 -18.55 4.80
C THR A 44 -3.36 -17.03 4.82
N LEU A 45 -2.39 -16.45 5.54
CA LEU A 45 -2.11 -15.02 5.52
C LEU A 45 -0.90 -14.74 4.63
N SER A 46 -1.09 -13.92 3.61
CA SER A 46 -0.01 -13.46 2.72
C SER A 46 0.18 -11.95 2.83
N LYS A 47 1.43 -11.51 2.75
CA LYS A 47 1.83 -10.10 2.80
C LYS A 47 2.79 -9.82 1.65
N LEU A 48 2.46 -8.82 0.84
CA LEU A 48 3.37 -8.23 -0.13
C LEU A 48 3.66 -6.78 0.27
N ALA A 49 4.89 -6.32 0.08
CA ALA A 49 5.26 -4.93 0.25
C ALA A 49 5.74 -4.36 -1.08
N PHE A 50 5.35 -3.11 -1.33
CA PHE A 50 5.62 -2.37 -2.55
C PHE A 50 6.24 -1.04 -2.18
N LYS A 51 7.33 -0.65 -2.85
CA LYS A 51 7.94 0.66 -2.63
C LYS A 51 7.03 1.78 -3.12
N HIS A 52 6.96 2.87 -2.36
CA HIS A 52 6.30 4.13 -2.71
C HIS A 52 7.29 5.26 -2.46
N GLY A 53 8.05 5.59 -3.52
CA GLY A 53 9.11 6.60 -3.47
C GLY A 53 8.61 8.03 -3.62
N ASP A 54 7.32 8.22 -3.93
CA ASP A 54 6.79 9.53 -4.29
C ASP A 54 6.51 10.41 -3.07
N GLY A 55 6.30 9.84 -1.87
CA GLY A 55 6.13 10.63 -0.65
C GLY A 55 5.38 9.89 0.47
N GLU A 56 4.92 10.66 1.47
CA GLU A 56 4.11 10.15 2.58
C GLU A 56 2.69 9.84 2.14
N ILE A 57 2.19 8.63 2.40
CA ILE A 57 0.85 8.23 1.96
C ILE A 57 -0.20 8.72 2.95
N TRP A 58 -1.08 9.61 2.50
CA TRP A 58 -2.18 10.17 3.29
C TRP A 58 -3.51 9.46 3.05
N HIS A 59 -3.75 9.00 1.82
CA HIS A 59 -4.98 8.30 1.46
C HIS A 59 -4.73 7.23 0.39
N LEU A 60 -5.48 6.12 0.46
CA LEU A 60 -5.39 4.97 -0.44
C LEU A 60 -6.79 4.54 -0.91
N PRO A 61 -7.37 5.19 -1.91
CA PRO A 61 -8.62 4.72 -2.47
C PRO A 61 -8.38 3.49 -3.37
N SER A 62 -9.19 2.46 -3.17
CA SER A 62 -9.24 1.28 -4.05
C SER A 62 -10.37 1.40 -5.08
N HIS A 63 -10.14 0.87 -6.28
CA HIS A 63 -11.19 0.80 -7.29
C HIS A 63 -12.16 -0.37 -7.02
N GLY A 64 -13.47 -0.09 -6.94
CA GLY A 64 -14.48 -1.08 -6.53
C GLY A 64 -14.69 -2.28 -7.48
N LYS A 65 -14.26 -2.20 -8.74
CA LYS A 65 -14.36 -3.30 -9.74
C LYS A 65 -13.01 -3.87 -10.19
N HIS A 66 -11.91 -3.18 -9.87
CA HIS A 66 -10.58 -3.49 -10.41
C HIS A 66 -9.58 -3.47 -9.26
N ASN A 67 -9.52 -4.56 -8.51
CA ASN A 67 -8.64 -4.66 -7.34
C ASN A 67 -7.16 -4.52 -7.69
N SER A 68 -6.78 -4.68 -8.96
CA SER A 68 -5.42 -4.42 -9.45
C SER A 68 -5.07 -2.94 -9.52
N LEU A 69 -6.04 -2.02 -9.40
CA LEU A 69 -5.83 -0.58 -9.45
C LEU A 69 -6.00 0.03 -8.05
N ILE A 70 -5.02 0.82 -7.66
CA ILE A 70 -5.07 1.64 -6.45
C ILE A 70 -4.64 3.06 -6.78
N ALA A 71 -5.24 4.03 -6.12
CA ALA A 71 -4.71 5.38 -6.11
C ALA A 71 -4.00 5.65 -4.79
N THR A 72 -3.01 6.55 -4.83
CA THR A 72 -2.34 7.07 -3.63
C THR A 72 -2.46 8.58 -3.64
N CYS A 73 -2.90 9.16 -2.53
CA CYS A 73 -2.78 10.60 -2.27
C CYS A 73 -1.62 10.76 -1.30
N TYR A 74 -0.61 11.53 -1.68
CA TYR A 74 0.64 11.63 -0.94
C TYR A 74 1.17 13.05 -0.87
N SER A 75 1.93 13.33 0.18
CA SER A 75 2.66 14.58 0.33
C SER A 75 4.13 14.34 0.03
N SER A 76 4.73 15.21 -0.78
CA SER A 76 6.14 15.15 -1.14
C SER A 76 6.79 16.51 -1.00
N GLN A 77 8.12 16.53 -0.90
CA GLN A 77 8.87 17.78 -0.93
C GLN A 77 9.07 18.20 -2.39
N SER A 78 8.74 19.45 -2.69
CA SER A 78 9.02 20.04 -3.99
C SER A 78 10.53 20.03 -4.26
N LEU A 79 10.92 19.65 -5.49
CA LEU A 79 12.30 19.75 -5.98
C LEU A 79 12.78 21.20 -6.16
N SER A 80 11.90 22.18 -5.98
CA SER A 80 12.25 23.60 -6.03
C SER A 80 13.03 24.06 -4.79
N HIS A 81 13.72 25.20 -4.92
CA HIS A 81 14.59 25.75 -3.86
C HIS A 81 13.86 26.05 -2.54
N ASP A 82 12.53 26.20 -2.57
CA ASP A 82 11.73 26.55 -1.39
C ASP A 82 11.35 25.35 -0.51
N SER A 83 11.70 24.10 -0.90
CA SER A 83 11.37 22.85 -0.16
C SER A 83 9.89 22.75 0.29
N LYS A 84 8.97 23.32 -0.48
CA LYS A 84 7.54 23.35 -0.15
C LYS A 84 6.97 21.94 -0.15
N ILE A 85 6.11 21.64 0.82
CA ILE A 85 5.32 20.42 0.82
C ILE A 85 4.22 20.57 -0.24
N VAL A 86 4.14 19.60 -1.15
CA VAL A 86 3.11 19.52 -2.19
C VAL A 86 2.27 18.27 -2.00
N ASN A 87 0.98 18.37 -2.25
CA ASN A 87 0.04 17.25 -2.21
C ASN A 87 -0.23 16.76 -3.63
N ASN A 88 -0.06 15.47 -3.86
CA ASN A 88 -0.17 14.83 -5.15
C ASN A 88 -1.09 13.61 -5.07
N CYS A 89 -1.55 13.16 -6.23
CA CYS A 89 -2.29 11.92 -6.37
C CYS A 89 -1.76 11.13 -7.57
N SER A 90 -1.61 9.82 -7.45
CA SER A 90 -1.25 8.93 -8.55
C SER A 90 -2.14 7.69 -8.58
N LEU A 91 -2.46 7.21 -9.79
CA LEU A 91 -3.13 5.92 -10.02
C LEU A 91 -2.08 4.92 -10.50
N SER A 92 -1.98 3.77 -9.83
CA SER A 92 -1.03 2.73 -10.16
C SER A 92 -1.67 1.35 -10.21
N SER A 93 -1.13 0.50 -11.09
CA SER A 93 -1.43 -0.93 -11.06
C SER A 93 -0.57 -1.60 -9.99
N GLN A 94 -1.18 -2.44 -9.16
CA GLN A 94 -0.50 -3.24 -8.13
C GLN A 94 0.61 -4.12 -8.74
N CYS A 95 0.52 -4.50 -10.01
CA CYS A 95 1.55 -5.27 -10.70
C CYS A 95 2.79 -4.43 -11.08
N THR A 96 2.64 -3.12 -11.24
CA THR A 96 3.73 -2.20 -11.63
C THR A 96 4.58 -1.76 -10.44
N LEU A 97 4.07 -1.99 -9.22
CA LEU A 97 4.81 -1.71 -8.01
C LEU A 97 5.91 -2.77 -7.78
N VAL A 98 7.14 -2.31 -7.50
CA VAL A 98 8.29 -3.20 -7.25
C VAL A 98 8.02 -4.04 -6.00
N LYS A 99 7.90 -5.36 -6.19
CA LYS A 99 7.59 -6.33 -5.12
C LYS A 99 8.81 -6.56 -4.23
N THR A 100 8.64 -6.40 -2.92
CA THR A 100 9.47 -7.06 -1.91
C THR A 100 8.57 -8.09 -1.21
N GLN A 101 8.86 -9.37 -1.44
CA GLN A 101 8.09 -10.46 -0.84
C GLN A 101 8.66 -10.72 0.56
N THR A 102 7.80 -10.76 1.57
CA THR A 102 8.17 -11.23 2.92
C THR A 102 7.20 -12.34 3.29
N ASN A 103 7.65 -13.59 3.16
CA ASN A 103 6.90 -14.73 3.69
C ASN A 103 6.95 -14.65 5.21
N ILE A 104 5.78 -14.49 5.85
CA ILE A 104 5.64 -14.72 7.28
C ILE A 104 5.07 -16.13 7.40
N LEU A 105 5.95 -17.12 7.51
CA LEU A 105 5.57 -18.46 7.95
C LEU A 105 5.40 -18.40 9.47
N GLY A 106 4.27 -18.91 9.97
CA GLY A 106 4.05 -19.14 11.41
C GLY A 106 2.66 -18.71 11.88
N LEU A 107 1.70 -19.63 11.79
CA LEU A 107 0.72 -19.78 12.85
C LEU A 107 1.04 -21.15 13.48
N ASP A 108 1.54 -21.11 14.71
CA ASP A 108 1.64 -22.28 15.58
C ASP A 108 0.24 -22.84 15.88
#